data_AF-M1ETJ9-F1
#
_entry.id   AF-M1ETJ9-F1
#
_cell.length_a   1.000
_cell.length_b   1.000
_cell.length_c   1.000
_cell.angle_alpha   90.00
_cell.angle_beta   90.00
_cell.angle_gamma   90.00
#
_symmetry.space_group_name_H-M   'P 1'
#
loop_
_entity.id
_entity.type
_entity.pdbx_description
1 polymer ?
#
loop_
_entity_poly.entity_id
_entity_poly.type
_entity_poly.pdbx_seq_one_letter_code
_entity_poly.pdbx_strand_id
1 'polypeptide(L)'
;EFFWNVEEDFKPVPECWIPAKEIEQLNGNPMPDENGHIPGWVPVEKNNKQYCWHSSVVNYEFEVALVLKHHPDDPGLLEISAVPLSDLLEQTLELIGTNINGNPYGLGSKKHPLHLLIPHG
;
A
#
# COMPACT_ATOMS: atom_id res chain seq x y z
N GLU A 1 20.41 -26.82 -10.21
CA GLU A 1 19.16 -26.09 -9.99
C GLU A 1 19.27 -25.45 -8.62
N PHE A 2 19.10 -24.14 -8.53
CA PHE A 2 19.21 -23.39 -7.28
C PHE A 2 17.82 -23.33 -6.64
N PHE A 3 17.74 -23.54 -5.34
CA PHE A 3 16.50 -23.45 -4.58
C PHE A 3 16.74 -22.55 -3.38
N TRP A 4 15.81 -21.64 -3.15
CA TRP A 4 15.80 -20.78 -1.98
C TRP A 4 15.52 -21.61 -0.72
N ASN A 5 16.38 -21.50 0.29
CA ASN A 5 16.09 -22.00 1.62
C ASN A 5 15.38 -20.90 2.42
N VAL A 6 14.04 -20.99 2.53
CA VAL A 6 13.23 -19.97 3.22
C VAL A 6 13.65 -19.75 4.68
N GLU A 7 14.17 -20.78 5.35
CA GLU A 7 14.58 -20.69 6.76
C GLU A 7 15.94 -19.99 6.95
N GLU A 8 16.82 -20.04 5.94
CA GLU A 8 18.20 -19.55 6.05
C GLU A 8 18.47 -18.29 5.21
N ASP A 9 17.86 -18.18 4.02
CA ASP A 9 18.16 -17.13 3.04
C ASP A 9 17.36 -15.84 3.30
N PHE A 10 16.32 -15.88 4.15
CA PHE A 10 15.37 -14.79 4.33
C PHE A 10 15.36 -14.25 5.76
N LYS A 11 15.07 -12.95 5.89
CA LYS A 11 14.85 -12.33 7.19
C LYS A 11 13.44 -12.66 7.70
N PRO A 12 13.25 -12.74 9.02
CA PRO A 12 11.91 -12.86 9.57
C PRO A 12 11.06 -11.66 9.17
N VAL A 13 9.86 -11.95 8.69
CA VAL A 13 8.83 -10.94 8.39
C VAL A 13 8.16 -10.47 9.68
N PRO A 14 7.56 -9.27 9.71
CA PRO A 14 6.69 -8.86 10.81
C PRO A 14 5.57 -9.88 11.04
N GLU A 15 5.18 -10.09 12.31
CA GLU A 15 4.13 -11.07 12.67
C GLU A 15 2.77 -10.76 12.02
N CYS A 16 2.49 -9.48 11.76
CA CYS A 16 1.28 -9.01 11.08
C CYS A 16 1.40 -8.97 9.55
N TRP A 17 2.51 -9.42 8.98
CA TRP A 17 2.66 -9.48 7.53
C TRP A 17 1.76 -10.57 6.94
N ILE A 18 1.08 -10.23 5.84
CA ILE A 18 0.12 -11.09 5.16
C ILE A 18 0.65 -11.33 3.74
N PRO A 19 0.82 -12.60 3.32
CA PRO A 19 1.28 -12.91 1.96
C PRO A 19 0.24 -12.51 0.92
N ALA A 20 0.72 -12.11 -0.26
CA ALA A 20 -0.17 -11.87 -1.38
C ALA A 20 -0.93 -13.12 -1.82
N LYS A 21 -2.18 -12.95 -2.29
CA LYS A 21 -3.11 -14.06 -2.57
C LYS A 21 -2.56 -15.07 -3.59
N GLU A 22 -1.76 -14.62 -4.55
CA GLU A 22 -1.29 -15.43 -5.68
C GLU A 22 0.09 -16.07 -5.45
N ILE A 23 0.61 -16.04 -4.22
CA ILE A 23 1.91 -16.63 -3.90
C ILE A 23 1.78 -18.15 -3.76
N GLU A 24 2.71 -18.87 -4.37
CA GLU A 24 2.83 -20.31 -4.22
C GLU A 24 3.07 -20.67 -2.75
N GLN A 25 2.34 -21.68 -2.25
CA GLN A 25 2.48 -22.12 -0.87
C GLN A 25 2.92 -23.58 -0.81
N LEU A 26 3.92 -23.85 0.04
CA LEU A 26 4.35 -25.20 0.38
C LEU A 26 4.06 -25.45 1.87
N ASN A 27 3.20 -26.42 2.15
CA ASN A 27 2.75 -26.75 3.52
C ASN A 27 2.18 -25.53 4.29
N GLY A 28 1.56 -24.59 3.57
CA GLY A 28 1.00 -23.35 4.15
C GLY A 28 2.01 -22.22 4.33
N ASN A 29 3.28 -22.42 3.97
CA ASN A 29 4.29 -21.36 3.98
C ASN A 29 4.43 -20.74 2.58
N PRO A 30 4.45 -19.40 2.46
CA PRO A 30 4.64 -18.73 1.19
C PRO A 30 6.06 -18.95 0.66
N MET A 31 6.15 -19.31 -0.63
CA MET A 31 7.41 -19.61 -1.31
C MET A 31 7.88 -18.41 -2.14
N PRO A 32 9.20 -18.17 -2.20
CA PRO A 32 9.75 -17.14 -3.06
C PRO A 32 9.60 -17.52 -4.54
N ASP A 33 9.43 -16.50 -5.37
CA ASP A 33 9.52 -16.64 -6.82
C ASP A 33 10.96 -16.96 -7.28
N GLU A 34 11.15 -17.13 -8.59
CA GLU A 34 12.46 -17.40 -9.20
C GLU A 34 13.55 -16.36 -8.85
N ASN A 35 13.14 -15.14 -8.46
CA ASN A 35 14.03 -14.03 -8.12
C ASN A 35 14.22 -13.87 -6.60
N GLY A 36 13.57 -14.70 -5.78
CA GLY A 36 13.66 -14.59 -4.32
C GLY A 36 12.67 -13.59 -3.72
N HIS A 37 11.58 -13.24 -4.40
CA HIS A 37 10.57 -12.34 -3.83
C HIS A 37 9.41 -13.10 -3.20
N ILE A 38 8.98 -12.62 -2.04
CA ILE A 38 7.73 -13.03 -1.39
C ILE A 38 6.89 -11.77 -1.13
N PRO A 39 6.05 -11.35 -2.09
CA PRO A 39 5.22 -10.16 -1.93
C PRO A 39 4.19 -10.28 -0.78
N GLY A 40 3.84 -9.16 -0.18
CA GLY A 40 2.80 -9.14 0.84
C GLY A 40 2.64 -7.75 1.45
N TRP A 41 1.76 -7.63 2.44
CA TRP A 41 1.44 -6.35 3.05
C TRP A 41 1.41 -6.44 4.57
N VAL A 42 1.69 -5.31 5.21
CA VAL A 42 1.52 -5.13 6.66
C VAL A 42 0.32 -4.20 6.87
N PRO A 43 -0.67 -4.58 7.69
CA PRO A 43 -1.80 -3.72 8.02
C PRO A 43 -1.36 -2.38 8.60
N VAL A 44 -1.98 -1.29 8.14
CA VAL A 44 -1.77 0.05 8.68
C VAL A 44 -2.52 0.19 10.00
N GLU A 45 -1.79 0.15 11.10
CA GLU A 45 -2.36 0.39 12.41
C GLU A 45 -2.56 1.89 12.68
N LYS A 46 -3.81 2.31 12.91
CA LYS A 46 -4.20 3.70 13.18
C LYS A 46 -3.34 4.39 14.24
N ASN A 47 -2.98 3.68 15.30
CA ASN A 47 -2.30 4.24 16.47
C ASN A 47 -0.77 4.13 16.42
N ASN A 48 -0.21 3.50 15.38
CA ASN A 48 1.23 3.34 15.25
C ASN A 48 1.83 4.58 14.59
N LYS A 49 2.75 5.24 15.30
CA LYS A 49 3.41 6.47 14.82
C LYS A 49 4.19 6.27 13.52
N GLN A 50 4.68 5.07 13.26
CA GLN A 50 5.40 4.75 12.02
C GLN A 50 4.49 4.85 10.79
N TYR A 51 3.17 4.70 10.98
CA TYR A 51 2.18 4.78 9.91
C TYR A 51 1.45 6.11 9.88
N CYS A 52 1.93 7.15 10.57
CA CYS A 52 1.22 8.42 10.70
C CYS A 52 0.78 9.06 9.37
N TRP A 53 1.56 8.89 8.29
CA TRP A 53 1.19 9.36 6.95
C TRP A 53 0.20 8.46 6.22
N HIS A 54 0.18 7.15 6.50
CA HIS A 54 -0.87 6.27 5.97
C HIS A 54 -2.20 6.51 6.72
N SER A 55 -2.12 6.79 8.02
CA SER A 55 -3.29 7.16 8.82
C SER A 55 -3.84 8.56 8.49
N SER A 56 -3.08 9.44 7.81
CA SER A 56 -3.56 10.78 7.45
C SER A 56 -4.50 10.78 6.25
N VAL A 57 -4.46 9.73 5.43
CA VAL A 57 -5.27 9.58 4.21
C VAL A 57 -6.52 8.73 4.40
N VAL A 58 -6.68 8.10 5.56
CA VAL A 58 -7.83 7.25 5.90
C VAL A 58 -8.60 7.85 7.06
N ASN A 59 -9.90 8.02 6.88
CA ASN A 59 -10.82 8.33 7.95
C ASN A 59 -11.67 7.10 8.29
N TYR A 60 -11.30 6.40 9.36
CA TYR A 60 -12.00 5.21 9.84
C TYR A 60 -13.37 5.49 10.47
N GLU A 61 -13.68 6.72 10.86
CA GLU A 61 -15.01 7.07 11.41
C GLU A 61 -16.06 7.15 10.30
N PHE A 62 -15.67 7.70 9.15
CA PHE A 62 -16.53 7.80 7.97
C PHE A 62 -16.28 6.69 6.94
N GLU A 63 -15.37 5.76 7.24
CA GLU A 63 -14.97 4.65 6.36
C GLU A 63 -14.59 5.12 4.94
N VAL A 64 -13.85 6.22 4.84
CA VAL A 64 -13.37 6.78 3.56
C VAL A 64 -11.86 6.95 3.52
N ALA A 65 -11.30 6.94 2.32
CA ALA A 65 -9.92 7.32 2.05
C ALA A 65 -9.83 8.40 0.97
N LEU A 66 -8.76 9.21 1.03
CA LEU A 66 -8.47 10.23 0.04
C LEU A 66 -7.57 9.64 -1.07
N VAL A 67 -8.11 9.55 -2.27
CA VAL A 67 -7.42 8.94 -3.43
C VAL A 67 -7.18 9.94 -4.55
N LEU A 68 -6.12 9.73 -5.31
CA LEU A 68 -5.90 10.34 -6.62
C LEU A 68 -6.30 9.31 -7.69
N LYS A 69 -7.23 9.67 -8.57
CA LYS A 69 -7.73 8.79 -9.64
C LYS A 69 -8.01 9.59 -10.92
N HIS A 70 -8.21 8.87 -12.03
CA HIS A 70 -8.68 9.50 -13.26
C HIS A 70 -10.12 9.99 -13.12
N HIS A 71 -10.40 11.16 -13.69
CA HIS A 71 -11.77 11.65 -13.84
C HIS A 71 -12.54 10.71 -14.77
N PRO A 72 -13.76 10.26 -14.42
CA PRO A 72 -14.49 9.26 -15.20
C PRO A 72 -14.79 9.71 -16.63
N ASP A 73 -15.03 11.02 -16.83
CA ASP A 73 -15.41 11.58 -18.14
C ASP A 73 -14.23 12.18 -18.93
N ASP A 74 -13.06 12.34 -18.31
CA ASP A 74 -11.88 12.94 -18.95
C ASP A 74 -10.61 12.18 -18.56
N PRO A 75 -10.13 11.26 -19.42
CA PRO A 75 -8.93 10.46 -19.15
C PRO A 75 -7.65 11.29 -18.93
N GLY A 76 -7.61 12.52 -19.44
CA GLY A 76 -6.46 13.42 -19.28
C GLY A 76 -6.45 14.15 -17.93
N LEU A 77 -7.53 14.06 -17.17
CA LEU A 77 -7.68 14.75 -15.89
C LEU A 77 -7.57 13.78 -14.72
N LEU A 78 -6.79 14.18 -13.72
CA LEU A 78 -6.73 13.52 -12.42
C LEU A 78 -7.54 14.32 -11.41
N GLU A 79 -8.25 13.62 -10.55
CA GLU A 79 -9.04 14.20 -9.47
C GLU A 79 -8.68 13.61 -8.11
N ILE A 80 -8.76 14.45 -7.09
CA ILE A 80 -8.67 14.03 -5.69
C ILE A 80 -10.09 13.76 -5.20
N SER A 81 -10.34 12.55 -4.75
CA SER A 81 -11.68 12.12 -4.29
C SER A 81 -11.61 11.45 -2.93
N ALA A 82 -12.64 11.68 -2.11
CA ALA A 82 -12.92 10.81 -0.97
C ALA A 82 -13.73 9.61 -1.49
N VAL A 83 -13.24 8.40 -1.28
CA VAL A 83 -13.90 7.16 -1.71
C VAL A 83 -14.14 6.24 -0.51
N PRO A 84 -15.23 5.45 -0.51
CA PRO A 84 -15.45 4.42 0.50
C PRO A 84 -14.29 3.42 0.57
N LEU A 85 -13.92 2.99 1.78
CA LEU A 85 -12.91 1.95 1.97
C LEU A 85 -13.32 0.61 1.34
N SER A 86 -14.63 0.34 1.25
CA SER A 86 -15.17 -0.84 0.57
C SER A 86 -14.77 -0.90 -0.90
N ASP A 87 -14.66 0.25 -1.56
CA ASP A 87 -14.37 0.35 -2.99
C ASP A 87 -12.88 0.08 -3.28
N LEU A 88 -12.05 0.10 -2.23
CA LEU A 88 -10.60 -0.13 -2.29
C LEU A 88 -10.21 -1.54 -1.83
N LEU A 89 -11.18 -2.37 -1.47
CA LEU A 89 -10.89 -3.74 -1.05
C LEU A 89 -10.18 -4.50 -2.17
N GLU A 90 -9.17 -5.27 -1.76
CA GLU A 90 -8.35 -6.11 -2.65
C GLU A 90 -7.48 -5.35 -3.67
N GLN A 91 -7.41 -4.01 -3.58
CA GLN A 91 -6.52 -3.20 -4.40
C GLN A 91 -5.20 -2.93 -3.67
N THR A 92 -4.11 -2.84 -4.43
CA THR A 92 -2.84 -2.33 -3.89
C THR A 92 -2.86 -0.82 -3.99
N LEU A 93 -2.50 -0.12 -2.91
CA LEU A 93 -2.52 1.34 -2.87
C LEU A 93 -1.10 1.86 -2.56
N GLU A 94 -0.64 2.85 -3.32
CA GLU A 94 0.60 3.56 -3.03
C GLU A 94 0.29 4.89 -2.33
N LEU A 95 0.99 5.17 -1.23
CA LEU A 95 0.93 6.47 -0.57
C LEU A 95 1.84 7.47 -1.30
N ILE A 96 1.28 8.60 -1.72
CA ILE A 96 2.05 9.73 -2.25
C ILE A 96 1.84 10.99 -1.41
N GLY A 97 2.76 11.96 -1.52
CA GLY A 97 2.60 13.29 -0.96
C GLY A 97 3.80 13.80 -0.18
N THR A 98 3.59 14.80 0.67
CA THR A 98 4.69 15.52 1.34
C THR A 98 5.54 14.59 2.21
N ASN A 99 6.87 14.65 2.09
CA ASN A 99 7.85 13.80 2.81
C ASN A 99 7.80 12.30 2.47
N ILE A 100 7.05 11.91 1.43
CA ILE A 100 7.13 10.58 0.82
C ILE A 100 8.02 10.69 -0.43
N ASN A 101 8.81 9.65 -0.73
CA ASN A 101 9.63 9.64 -1.94
C ASN A 101 8.79 9.75 -3.23
N GLY A 102 7.52 9.35 -3.18
CA GLY A 102 6.51 9.61 -4.21
C GLY A 102 5.76 10.92 -3.96
N ASN A 103 6.21 12.03 -4.56
CA ASN A 103 5.42 13.27 -4.66
C ASN A 103 5.55 13.91 -6.05
N PRO A 104 5.10 13.23 -7.11
CA PRO A 104 5.33 13.67 -8.49
C PRO A 104 4.63 15.00 -8.82
N TYR A 105 3.56 15.35 -8.10
CA TYR A 105 2.76 16.55 -8.36
C TYR A 105 3.08 17.71 -7.40
N GLY A 106 4.07 17.58 -6.52
CA GLY A 106 4.44 18.63 -5.57
C GLY A 106 3.31 18.98 -4.58
N LEU A 107 2.53 17.99 -4.16
CA LEU A 107 1.39 18.17 -3.28
C LEU A 107 1.81 18.57 -1.86
N GLY A 108 1.05 19.53 -1.31
CA GLY A 108 1.23 20.04 0.04
C GLY A 108 2.56 20.77 0.27
N SER A 109 2.89 20.98 1.53
CA SER A 109 4.15 21.59 1.97
C SER A 109 4.51 21.11 3.36
N LYS A 110 5.73 21.37 3.83
CA LYS A 110 6.11 21.05 5.22
C LYS A 110 5.17 21.68 6.27
N LYS A 111 4.61 22.87 5.98
CA LYS A 111 3.67 23.56 6.86
C LYS A 111 2.24 23.00 6.76
N HIS A 112 1.87 22.52 5.59
CA HIS A 112 0.54 21.99 5.28
C HIS A 112 0.71 20.68 4.50
N PRO A 113 1.06 19.57 5.18
CA PRO A 113 1.30 18.31 4.49
C PRO A 113 0.02 17.79 3.86
N LEU A 114 0.14 17.23 2.67
CA LEU A 114 -0.95 16.54 1.98
C LEU A 114 -0.44 15.19 1.50
N HIS A 115 -1.26 14.17 1.71
CA HIS A 115 -1.02 12.79 1.32
C HIS A 115 -2.24 12.25 0.60
N LEU A 116 -2.04 11.32 -0.33
CA LEU A 116 -3.10 10.66 -1.10
C LEU A 116 -2.73 9.19 -1.33
N LEU A 117 -3.73 8.35 -1.56
CA LEU A 117 -3.55 7.00 -2.06
C LEU A 117 -3.73 6.96 -3.59
N ILE A 118 -2.85 6.26 -4.28
CA ILE A 118 -3.02 5.90 -5.70
C ILE A 118 -3.37 4.42 -5.75
N PRO A 119 -4.54 4.05 -6.29
CA PRO A 119 -4.84 2.66 -6.57
C PRO A 119 -3.97 2.13 -7.72
N HIS A 120 -3.31 1.00 -7.48
CA HIS A 120 -2.59 0.21 -8.48
C HIS A 120 -3.36 -1.08 -8.74
N GLY A 121 -3.71 -1.30 -10.01
CA GLY A 121 -4.50 -2.43 -10.49
C GLY A 121 -5.09 -2.11 -11.85
#